data_AF-A0A6P1Y2I7-F1
#
_entry.id   AF-A0A6P1Y2I7-F1
#
_cell.length_a   1.000
_cell.length_b   1.000
_cell.length_c   1.000
_cell.angle_alpha   90.00
_cell.angle_beta   90.00
_cell.angle_gamma   90.00
#
_symmetry.space_group_name_H-M   'P 1'
#
loop_
_entity.id
_entity.type
_entity.pdbx_description
1 polymer ?
#
loop_
_entity_poly.entity_id
_entity_poly.type
_entity_poly.pdbx_seq_one_letter_code
_entity_poly.pdbx_strand_id
1 'polypeptide(L)'
;MKTDFYQNIYSAISQSIKEDLESYTSTRSLVTQNSRNFLKWDLINTNIYEKLQNSNIEVEIVKMGGWKFLLLLDKENNTLFSLMTAKRYESICSNVSKNAPLYLQSLVELNQQLGLNSPFLFDCHNHSPIFENLLNDLCKPFFNHVPNFSKIVYKLITFNTNQFDDVIGLNLLTLDVNLDVLNTEDLFDNIMPEYQNNIEQVAEKEILKPILKLSDKSKQRIGERYNLSLKSKNDNLENKNA
;
A
#
# COMPACT_ATOMS: atom_id res chain seq x y z
N MET A 1 19.70 -2.07 14.26
CA MET A 1 19.80 -1.79 12.81
C MET A 1 18.56 -2.23 12.03
N LYS A 2 18.21 -3.53 11.92
CA LYS A 2 16.98 -3.98 11.24
C LYS A 2 15.71 -3.37 11.87
N THR A 3 15.60 -3.39 13.19
CA THR A 3 14.46 -2.80 13.91
C THR A 3 14.35 -1.29 13.68
N ASP A 4 15.47 -0.56 13.73
CA ASP A 4 15.48 0.90 13.55
C ASP A 4 15.04 1.33 12.14
N PHE A 5 15.45 0.58 11.10
CA PHE A 5 15.00 0.83 9.74
C PHE A 5 13.48 0.71 9.61
N TYR A 6 12.91 -0.41 10.04
CA TYR A 6 11.47 -0.61 9.91
C TYR A 6 10.67 0.29 10.86
N GLN A 7 11.22 0.63 12.04
CA GLN A 7 10.65 1.65 12.94
C GLN A 7 10.57 3.01 12.25
N ASN A 8 11.61 3.40 11.51
CA ASN A 8 11.62 4.65 10.75
C ASN A 8 10.58 4.63 9.61
N ILE A 9 10.45 3.50 8.90
CA ILE A 9 9.40 3.33 7.88
C ILE A 9 8.01 3.44 8.49
N TYR A 10 7.72 2.71 9.57
CA TYR A 10 6.44 2.77 10.26
C TYR A 10 6.12 4.18 10.77
N SER A 11 7.09 4.84 11.40
CA SER A 11 6.92 6.18 11.95
C SER A 11 6.71 7.20 10.83
N ALA A 12 7.42 7.08 9.71
CA ALA A 12 7.22 7.93 8.53
C ALA A 12 5.79 7.79 8.01
N ILE A 13 5.35 6.55 7.76
CA ILE A 13 4.00 6.26 7.26
C ILE A 13 2.95 6.78 8.25
N SER A 14 3.07 6.49 9.54
CA SER A 14 2.09 6.89 10.56
C SER A 14 1.98 8.40 10.68
N GLN A 15 3.12 9.12 10.69
CA GLN A 15 3.16 10.59 10.74
C GLN A 15 2.52 11.22 9.49
N SER A 16 2.87 10.71 8.30
CA SER A 16 2.37 11.25 7.02
C SER A 16 0.86 11.13 6.87
N ILE A 17 0.30 10.03 7.36
CA ILE A 17 -1.11 9.70 7.17
C ILE A 17 -1.99 10.42 8.20
N LYS A 18 -1.44 10.75 9.37
CA LYS A 18 -2.15 11.44 10.45
C LYS A 18 -1.83 12.93 10.47
N GLU A 19 -0.77 13.30 11.19
CA GLU A 19 -0.43 14.67 11.56
C GLU A 19 -0.22 15.55 10.32
N ASP A 20 0.56 15.08 9.35
CA ASP A 20 0.90 15.88 8.18
C ASP A 20 -0.31 16.08 7.25
N LEU A 21 -1.10 15.02 7.06
CA LEU A 21 -2.29 15.08 6.23
C LEU A 21 -3.39 15.95 6.87
N GLU A 22 -3.58 15.84 8.19
CA GLU A 22 -4.51 16.68 8.95
C GLU A 22 -4.07 18.15 8.94
N SER A 23 -2.79 18.42 9.17
CA SER A 23 -2.22 19.78 9.09
C SER A 23 -2.43 20.41 7.70
N TYR A 24 -2.20 19.65 6.63
CA TYR A 24 -2.40 20.14 5.26
C TYR A 24 -3.88 20.39 4.92
N THR A 25 -4.77 19.51 5.38
CA THR A 25 -6.19 19.58 5.03
C THR A 25 -6.97 20.57 5.90
N SER A 26 -6.62 20.71 7.18
CA SER A 26 -7.26 21.67 8.09
C SER A 26 -6.97 23.13 7.72
N THR A 27 -5.80 23.41 7.11
CA THR A 27 -5.41 24.75 6.67
C THR A 27 -6.07 25.19 5.36
N ARG A 28 -6.81 24.30 4.68
CA ARG A 28 -7.41 24.59 3.37
C ARG A 28 -8.90 24.21 3.34
N SER A 29 -9.76 25.22 3.17
CA SER A 29 -11.21 25.02 2.98
C SER A 29 -11.55 24.52 1.56
N LEU A 30 -11.07 23.32 1.22
CA LEU A 30 -11.33 22.69 -0.08
C LEU A 30 -12.73 22.07 -0.13
N VAL A 31 -13.48 22.35 -1.20
CA VAL A 31 -14.81 21.76 -1.44
C VAL A 31 -14.73 20.27 -1.79
N THR A 32 -13.61 19.82 -2.38
CA THR A 32 -13.35 18.41 -2.72
C THR A 32 -11.94 18.01 -2.27
N GLN A 33 -11.72 16.72 -2.06
CA GLN A 33 -10.45 16.17 -1.56
C GLN A 33 -9.84 15.15 -2.54
N ASN A 34 -10.03 15.36 -3.84
CA ASN A 34 -9.60 14.41 -4.89
C ASN A 34 -8.08 14.19 -4.90
N SER A 35 -7.29 15.17 -4.47
CA SER A 35 -5.83 15.06 -4.37
C SER A 35 -5.34 14.34 -3.11
N ARG A 36 -6.22 14.06 -2.13
CA ARG A 36 -5.83 13.52 -0.81
C ARG A 36 -4.97 12.26 -0.92
N ASN A 37 -5.31 11.34 -1.82
CA ASN A 37 -4.55 10.11 -2.01
C ASN A 37 -3.16 10.34 -2.60
N PHE A 38 -3.01 11.30 -3.51
CA PHE A 38 -1.71 11.63 -4.10
C PHE A 38 -0.83 12.37 -3.08
N LEU A 39 -1.42 13.33 -2.37
CA LEU A 39 -0.75 14.02 -1.27
C LEU A 39 -0.29 13.04 -0.18
N LYS A 40 -1.10 12.04 0.17
CA LYS A 40 -0.73 10.99 1.13
C LYS A 40 0.57 10.28 0.71
N TRP A 41 0.71 9.95 -0.57
CA TRP A 41 1.94 9.34 -1.09
C TRP A 41 3.12 10.31 -1.14
N ASP A 42 2.89 11.57 -1.49
CA ASP A 42 3.95 12.59 -1.45
C ASP A 42 4.50 12.75 -0.02
N LEU A 43 3.61 12.86 0.98
CA LEU A 43 3.99 12.95 2.40
C LEU A 43 4.74 11.69 2.87
N ILE A 44 4.25 10.49 2.53
CA ILE A 44 4.91 9.22 2.89
C ILE A 44 6.33 9.18 2.30
N ASN A 45 6.49 9.49 1.02
CA ASN A 45 7.80 9.49 0.38
C ASN A 45 8.72 10.55 1.00
N THR A 46 8.22 11.77 1.27
CA THR A 46 9.00 12.82 1.94
C THR A 46 9.50 12.36 3.31
N ASN A 47 8.62 11.84 4.16
CA ASN A 47 9.00 11.44 5.51
C ASN A 47 9.96 10.24 5.53
N ILE A 48 9.78 9.28 4.61
CA ILE A 48 10.73 8.17 4.47
C ILE A 48 12.10 8.70 4.05
N TYR A 49 12.14 9.57 3.04
CA TYR A 49 13.37 10.17 2.56
C TYR A 49 14.10 10.91 3.70
N GLU A 50 13.41 11.75 4.45
CA GLU A 50 13.97 12.53 5.56
C GLU A 50 14.47 11.65 6.71
N LYS A 51 13.67 10.68 7.17
CA LYS A 51 14.06 9.80 8.30
C LYS A 51 15.23 8.88 7.96
N LEU A 52 15.45 8.57 6.68
CA LEU A 52 16.53 7.68 6.24
C LEU A 52 17.81 8.39 5.81
N GLN A 53 17.87 9.73 5.77
CA GLN A 53 19.07 10.47 5.34
C GLN A 53 20.35 10.11 6.12
N ASN A 54 20.20 9.79 7.40
CA ASN A 54 21.31 9.43 8.29
C ASN A 54 21.42 7.92 8.55
N SER A 55 20.72 7.11 7.74
CA SER A 55 20.75 5.65 7.85
C SER A 55 21.74 5.03 6.87
N ASN A 56 22.06 3.76 7.05
CA ASN A 56 22.88 2.98 6.10
C ASN A 56 22.11 2.61 4.82
N ILE A 57 20.87 3.08 4.67
CA ILE A 57 20.00 2.81 3.52
C ILE A 57 20.18 3.92 2.49
N GLU A 58 20.53 3.55 1.26
CA GLU A 58 20.55 4.49 0.15
C GLU A 58 19.13 4.67 -0.39
N VAL A 59 18.69 5.92 -0.54
CA VAL A 59 17.32 6.25 -0.94
C VAL A 59 17.35 7.01 -2.25
N GLU A 60 16.70 6.47 -3.27
CA GLU A 60 16.68 7.06 -4.61
C GLU A 60 15.26 7.36 -5.06
N ILE A 61 15.08 8.54 -5.67
CA ILE A 61 13.79 9.00 -6.20
C ILE A 61 13.70 8.57 -7.66
N VAL A 62 12.80 7.63 -7.94
CA VAL A 62 12.63 7.07 -9.28
C VAL A 62 11.33 7.57 -9.92
N LYS A 63 11.39 7.85 -11.22
CA LYS A 63 10.26 8.36 -12.00
C LYS A 63 9.69 7.27 -12.90
N MET A 64 8.38 7.03 -12.80
CA MET A 64 7.64 6.14 -13.71
C MET A 64 6.42 6.86 -14.28
N GLY A 65 6.54 7.25 -15.55
CA GLY A 65 5.54 8.07 -16.22
C GLY A 65 5.34 9.42 -15.50
N GLY A 66 4.11 9.70 -15.07
CA GLY A 66 3.75 10.91 -14.32
C GLY A 66 4.02 10.84 -12.81
N TRP A 67 4.47 9.69 -12.29
CA TRP A 67 4.61 9.45 -10.85
C TRP A 67 6.08 9.34 -10.44
N LYS A 68 6.37 9.68 -9.19
CA LYS A 68 7.67 9.44 -8.53
C LYS A 68 7.45 8.57 -7.29
N PHE A 69 8.42 7.71 -7.00
CA PHE A 69 8.41 6.87 -5.80
C PHE A 69 9.84 6.61 -5.35
N LEU A 70 10.00 6.02 -4.17
CA LEU A 70 11.30 5.70 -3.61
C LEU A 70 11.69 4.24 -3.86
N LEU A 71 12.95 4.05 -4.21
CA LEU A 71 13.65 2.78 -4.03
C LEU A 71 14.64 2.92 -2.88
N LEU A 72 14.67 1.91 -2.01
CA LEU A 72 15.53 1.89 -0.83
C LEU A 72 16.50 0.72 -0.94
N LEU A 73 17.80 0.97 -0.87
CA LEU A 73 18.82 -0.07 -0.98
C LEU A 73 19.55 -0.23 0.36
N ASP A 74 19.44 -1.43 0.92
CA ASP A 74 20.30 -1.92 2.00
C ASP A 74 21.52 -2.62 1.39
N LYS A 75 22.66 -1.94 1.45
CA LYS A 75 23.93 -2.44 0.92
C LYS A 75 24.51 -3.59 1.74
N GLU A 76 24.25 -3.61 3.05
CA GLU A 76 24.80 -4.65 3.94
C GLU A 76 24.15 -6.00 3.64
N ASN A 77 22.83 -5.98 3.40
CA ASN A 77 22.04 -7.18 3.13
C ASN A 77 21.78 -7.44 1.64
N ASN A 78 22.32 -6.61 0.73
CA ASN A 78 22.01 -6.64 -0.71
C ASN A 78 20.50 -6.72 -0.97
N THR A 79 19.72 -5.89 -0.28
CA THR A 79 18.25 -5.92 -0.39
C THR A 79 17.74 -4.61 -0.93
N LEU A 80 16.95 -4.68 -2.01
CA LEU A 80 16.26 -3.54 -2.59
C LEU A 80 14.80 -3.57 -2.16
N PHE A 81 14.29 -2.42 -1.71
CA PHE A 81 12.91 -2.28 -1.25
C PHE A 81 12.16 -1.25 -2.08
N SER A 82 10.87 -1.52 -2.26
CA SER A 82 9.87 -0.50 -2.59
C SER A 82 8.67 -0.64 -1.66
N LEU A 83 7.76 0.34 -1.69
CA LEU A 83 6.59 0.36 -0.82
C LEU A 83 5.28 0.40 -1.62
N MET A 84 4.26 -0.29 -1.12
CA MET A 84 2.87 -0.09 -1.56
C MET A 84 1.87 -0.39 -0.44
N THR A 85 0.59 -0.08 -0.63
CA THR A 85 -0.45 -0.56 0.30
C THR A 85 -0.76 -2.03 0.03
N ALA A 86 -1.09 -2.81 1.07
CA ALA A 86 -1.43 -4.22 0.85
C ALA A 86 -2.69 -4.36 -0.01
N LYS A 87 -3.67 -3.45 0.13
CA LYS A 87 -4.82 -3.36 -0.80
C LYS A 87 -4.41 -3.22 -2.27
N ARG A 88 -3.34 -2.45 -2.58
CA ARG A 88 -2.85 -2.33 -3.96
C ARG A 88 -2.22 -3.63 -4.42
N TYR A 89 -1.46 -4.29 -3.56
CA TYR A 89 -0.87 -5.60 -3.84
C TYR A 89 -1.94 -6.67 -4.09
N GLU A 90 -2.94 -6.80 -3.21
CA GLU A 90 -4.09 -7.71 -3.39
C GLU A 90 -4.82 -7.46 -4.72
N SER A 91 -5.01 -6.20 -5.09
CA SER A 91 -5.58 -5.83 -6.39
C SER A 91 -4.70 -6.29 -7.55
N ILE A 92 -3.37 -6.23 -7.43
CA ILE A 92 -2.44 -6.75 -8.43
C ILE A 92 -2.59 -8.27 -8.54
N CYS A 93 -2.53 -8.99 -7.42
CA CYS A 93 -2.65 -10.45 -7.38
C CYS A 93 -3.97 -10.96 -7.96
N SER A 94 -5.08 -10.21 -7.79
CA SER A 94 -6.38 -10.62 -8.35
C SER A 94 -6.38 -10.75 -9.88
N ASN A 95 -5.48 -10.04 -10.58
CA ASN A 95 -5.28 -10.16 -12.03
C ASN A 95 -3.92 -9.56 -12.41
N VAL A 96 -2.86 -10.37 -12.28
CA VAL A 96 -1.47 -9.93 -12.48
C VAL A 96 -1.27 -9.32 -13.87
N SER A 97 -1.74 -10.00 -14.93
CA SER A 97 -1.54 -9.56 -16.33
C SER A 97 -2.14 -8.18 -16.64
N LYS A 98 -3.25 -7.81 -15.96
CA LYS A 98 -3.90 -6.51 -16.16
C LYS A 98 -3.43 -5.44 -15.18
N ASN A 99 -3.16 -5.82 -13.93
CA ASN A 99 -3.04 -4.86 -12.84
C ASN A 99 -1.59 -4.61 -12.39
N ALA A 100 -0.67 -5.54 -12.68
CA ALA A 100 0.73 -5.43 -12.26
C ALA A 100 1.43 -4.29 -13.00
N PRO A 101 1.97 -3.29 -12.29
CA PRO A 101 2.71 -2.22 -12.93
C PRO A 101 4.05 -2.75 -13.44
N LEU A 102 4.52 -2.22 -14.58
CA LEU A 102 5.77 -2.66 -15.22
C LEU A 102 6.98 -2.54 -14.28
N TYR A 103 7.04 -1.51 -13.44
CA TYR A 103 8.15 -1.37 -12.48
C TYR A 103 8.21 -2.55 -11.51
N LEU A 104 7.07 -3.04 -11.03
CA LEU A 104 7.04 -4.13 -10.07
C LEU A 104 7.44 -5.44 -10.75
N GLN A 105 6.93 -5.67 -11.96
CA GLN A 105 7.31 -6.81 -12.80
C GLN A 105 8.81 -6.81 -13.09
N SER A 106 9.41 -5.64 -13.37
CA SER A 106 10.86 -5.51 -13.54
C SER A 106 11.65 -5.76 -12.25
N LEU A 107 11.19 -5.26 -11.10
CA LEU A 107 11.92 -5.39 -9.83
C LEU A 107 11.99 -6.85 -9.35
N VAL A 108 10.94 -7.65 -9.57
CA VAL A 108 10.95 -9.07 -9.18
C VAL A 108 11.88 -9.94 -10.01
N GLU A 109 12.38 -9.47 -11.15
CA GLU A 109 13.43 -10.18 -11.91
C GLU A 109 14.72 -10.34 -11.09
N LEU A 110 14.97 -9.47 -10.10
CA LEU A 110 16.08 -9.63 -9.14
C LEU A 110 15.94 -10.93 -8.31
N ASN A 111 14.73 -11.48 -8.21
CA ASN A 111 14.42 -12.68 -7.44
C ASN A 111 14.42 -13.96 -8.28
N GLN A 112 14.85 -13.92 -9.54
CA GLN A 112 14.85 -15.09 -10.45
C GLN A 112 15.52 -16.34 -9.85
N GLN A 113 16.60 -16.13 -9.07
CA GLN A 113 17.35 -17.22 -8.43
C GLN A 113 16.65 -17.86 -7.21
N LEU A 114 15.56 -17.26 -6.70
CA LEU A 114 14.84 -17.77 -5.52
C LEU A 114 13.85 -18.90 -5.85
N GLY A 115 13.57 -19.13 -7.14
CA GLY A 115 12.60 -20.11 -7.61
C GLY A 115 11.16 -19.58 -7.59
N LEU A 116 10.23 -20.45 -7.97
CA LEU A 116 8.79 -20.16 -8.07
C LEU A 116 8.04 -20.75 -6.89
N ASN A 117 7.02 -20.06 -6.40
CA ASN A 117 6.14 -20.59 -5.36
C ASN A 117 5.16 -21.65 -5.93
N SER A 118 4.77 -21.49 -7.19
CA SER A 118 3.83 -22.38 -7.87
C SER A 118 4.26 -22.61 -9.32
N PRO A 119 4.23 -23.87 -9.83
CA PRO A 119 4.42 -24.14 -11.24
C PRO A 119 3.14 -23.75 -11.99
N PHE A 120 3.08 -22.53 -12.52
CA PHE A 120 1.96 -22.12 -13.37
C PHE A 120 2.05 -22.76 -14.77
N LEU A 121 0.88 -23.06 -15.36
CA LEU A 121 0.71 -23.50 -16.75
C LEU A 121 0.81 -22.35 -17.77
N PHE A 122 0.77 -21.10 -17.28
CA PHE A 122 0.89 -19.88 -18.07
C PHE A 122 1.86 -18.94 -17.35
N ASP A 123 3.08 -18.84 -17.87
CA ASP A 123 4.03 -17.83 -17.41
C ASP A 123 3.45 -16.44 -17.71
N CYS A 124 3.17 -15.66 -16.67
CA CYS A 124 2.92 -14.23 -16.84
C CYS A 124 4.21 -13.48 -17.18
N HIS A 125 5.37 -14.07 -16.90
CA HIS A 125 6.70 -13.55 -17.17
C HIS A 125 7.35 -14.29 -18.34
N ASN A 126 6.98 -13.92 -19.56
CA ASN A 126 7.92 -14.09 -20.67
C ASN A 126 9.03 -13.07 -20.45
N HIS A 127 10.24 -13.51 -20.05
CA HIS A 127 11.43 -12.66 -19.96
C HIS A 127 11.55 -11.80 -21.22
N SER A 128 11.07 -10.57 -21.12
CA SER A 128 11.03 -9.62 -22.21
C SER A 128 12.20 -8.67 -22.00
N PRO A 129 12.94 -8.32 -23.06
CA PRO A 129 13.98 -7.27 -23.00
C PRO A 129 13.46 -5.95 -22.42
N ILE A 130 12.14 -5.71 -22.47
CA ILE A 130 11.50 -4.55 -21.86
C ILE A 130 11.71 -4.52 -20.34
N PHE A 131 11.57 -5.66 -19.67
CA PHE A 131 11.69 -5.73 -18.21
C PHE A 131 13.14 -5.53 -17.75
N GLU A 132 14.10 -6.12 -18.45
CA GLU A 132 15.53 -5.95 -18.18
C GLU A 132 15.99 -4.51 -18.39
N ASN A 133 15.57 -3.87 -19.49
CA ASN A 133 15.90 -2.47 -19.76
C ASN A 133 15.33 -1.55 -18.68
N LEU A 134 14.07 -1.78 -18.30
CA LEU A 134 13.43 -1.00 -17.24
C LEU A 134 14.10 -1.26 -15.89
N LEU A 135 14.43 -2.52 -15.55
CA LEU A 135 15.15 -2.82 -14.31
C LEU A 135 16.50 -2.10 -14.25
N ASN A 136 17.25 -2.11 -15.36
CA ASN A 136 18.49 -1.35 -15.47
C ASN A 136 18.24 0.15 -15.25
N ASP A 137 17.21 0.72 -15.88
CA ASP A 137 16.85 2.14 -15.68
C ASP A 137 16.48 2.47 -14.23
N LEU A 138 15.71 1.60 -13.57
CA LEU A 138 15.34 1.74 -12.16
C LEU A 138 16.56 1.65 -11.24
N CYS A 139 17.51 0.78 -11.57
CA CYS A 139 18.69 0.49 -10.74
C CYS A 139 19.91 1.38 -11.04
N LYS A 140 19.92 2.11 -12.17
CA LYS A 140 21.00 3.03 -12.59
C LYS A 140 21.55 3.91 -11.47
N PRO A 141 20.72 4.56 -10.63
CA PRO A 141 21.22 5.40 -9.53
C PRO A 141 22.16 4.65 -8.58
N PHE A 142 21.94 3.35 -8.37
CA PHE A 142 22.69 2.51 -7.45
C PHE A 142 23.96 1.88 -8.07
N PHE A 143 24.21 2.03 -9.37
CA PHE A 143 25.28 1.31 -10.10
C PHE A 143 26.69 1.59 -9.58
N ASN A 144 26.94 2.79 -9.06
CA ASN A 144 28.25 3.14 -8.48
C ASN A 144 28.49 2.50 -7.11
N HIS A 145 27.44 1.97 -6.49
CA HIS A 145 27.44 1.49 -5.11
C HIS A 145 27.21 -0.02 -5.00
N VAL A 146 26.73 -0.66 -6.07
CA VAL A 146 26.53 -2.12 -6.12
C VAL A 146 27.38 -2.72 -7.24
N PRO A 147 28.47 -3.43 -6.91
CA PRO A 147 29.36 -4.01 -7.92
C PRO A 147 28.72 -5.18 -8.69
N ASN A 148 27.64 -5.78 -8.17
CA ASN A 148 26.92 -6.84 -8.85
C ASN A 148 25.45 -6.94 -8.40
N PHE A 149 24.53 -6.56 -9.28
CA PHE A 149 23.08 -6.65 -9.07
C PHE A 149 22.55 -8.09 -9.00
N SER A 150 23.30 -9.08 -9.48
CA SER A 150 22.87 -10.48 -9.44
C SER A 150 22.75 -11.05 -8.02
N LYS A 151 23.30 -10.36 -7.02
CA LYS A 151 23.19 -10.74 -5.60
C LYS A 151 22.09 -9.99 -4.86
N ILE A 152 21.45 -9.02 -5.51
CA ILE A 152 20.39 -8.23 -4.87
C ILE A 152 19.12 -9.06 -4.84
N VAL A 153 18.47 -9.06 -3.68
CA VAL A 153 17.11 -9.59 -3.51
C VAL A 153 16.15 -8.41 -3.39
N TYR A 154 15.08 -8.43 -4.17
CA TYR A 154 14.00 -7.46 -4.06
C TYR A 154 12.98 -7.92 -3.02
N LYS A 155 12.61 -7.01 -2.11
CA LYS A 155 11.53 -7.21 -1.15
C LYS A 155 10.53 -6.06 -1.20
N LEU A 156 9.25 -6.39 -1.11
CA LEU A 156 8.18 -5.40 -1.12
C LEU A 156 7.68 -5.14 0.30
N ILE A 157 7.74 -3.89 0.75
CA ILE A 157 7.10 -3.47 2.00
C ILE A 157 5.65 -3.13 1.69
N THR A 158 4.74 -3.79 2.39
CA THR A 158 3.29 -3.53 2.31
C THR A 158 2.77 -3.04 3.64
N PHE A 159 1.85 -2.07 3.61
CA PHE A 159 1.18 -1.60 4.81
C PHE A 159 -0.33 -1.49 4.59
N ASN A 160 -1.08 -1.60 5.68
CA ASN A 160 -2.52 -1.42 5.69
C ASN A 160 -2.92 -0.35 6.70
N THR A 161 -3.96 0.40 6.34
CA THR A 161 -4.58 1.36 7.25
C THR A 161 -6.04 1.01 7.50
N ASN A 162 -6.52 1.29 8.70
CA ASN A 162 -7.94 1.20 9.02
C ASN A 162 -8.72 2.39 8.42
N GLN A 163 -10.02 2.46 8.71
CA GLN A 163 -10.91 3.55 8.29
C GLN A 163 -10.59 4.91 8.92
N PHE A 164 -9.81 4.92 10.01
CA PHE A 164 -9.35 6.11 10.73
C PHE A 164 -7.92 6.51 10.34
N ASP A 165 -7.40 5.95 9.24
CA ASP A 165 -6.06 6.26 8.75
C ASP A 165 -4.93 5.82 9.74
N ASP A 166 -5.21 4.92 10.68
CA ASP A 166 -4.16 4.27 11.51
C ASP A 166 -3.51 3.12 10.75
N VAL A 167 -2.18 3.00 10.84
CA VAL A 167 -1.44 1.83 10.33
C VAL A 167 -1.72 0.64 11.23
N ILE A 168 -2.30 -0.43 10.68
CA ILE A 168 -2.71 -1.64 11.39
C ILE A 168 -1.93 -2.89 10.97
N GLY A 169 -0.98 -2.74 10.05
CA GLY A 169 -0.15 -3.83 9.58
C GLY A 169 0.98 -3.33 8.69
N LEU A 170 2.13 -3.97 8.82
CA LEU A 170 3.34 -3.71 8.06
C LEU A 170 4.04 -5.04 7.80
N ASN A 171 4.10 -5.46 6.54
CA ASN A 171 4.65 -6.75 6.15
C ASN A 171 5.77 -6.56 5.13
N LEU A 172 6.78 -7.40 5.22
CA LEU A 172 7.82 -7.54 4.23
C LEU A 172 7.58 -8.80 3.41
N LEU A 173 7.35 -8.62 2.11
CA LEU A 173 7.09 -9.71 1.17
C LEU A 173 8.33 -9.99 0.33
N THR A 174 8.74 -11.25 0.27
CA THR A 174 9.64 -11.75 -0.77
C THR A 174 8.80 -12.42 -1.83
N LEU A 175 8.88 -11.92 -3.05
CA LEU A 175 8.05 -12.37 -4.17
C LEU A 175 8.86 -13.21 -5.15
N ASP A 176 8.24 -14.17 -5.80
CA ASP A 176 8.81 -14.77 -7.00
C ASP A 176 8.63 -13.85 -8.21
N VAL A 177 9.16 -14.28 -9.37
CA VAL A 177 9.04 -13.51 -10.61
C VAL A 177 7.58 -13.34 -11.03
N ASN A 178 6.65 -14.22 -10.62
CA ASN A 178 5.22 -14.14 -10.95
C ASN A 178 4.40 -13.28 -9.97
N LEU A 179 5.06 -12.60 -9.03
CA LEU A 179 4.48 -11.81 -7.94
C LEU A 179 3.78 -12.65 -6.86
N ASP A 180 3.99 -13.96 -6.83
CA ASP A 180 3.52 -14.82 -5.76
C ASP A 180 4.43 -14.71 -4.54
N VAL A 181 3.84 -14.84 -3.35
CA VAL A 181 4.57 -14.69 -2.09
C VAL A 181 5.39 -15.94 -1.81
N LEU A 182 6.72 -15.82 -1.81
CA LEU A 182 7.66 -16.85 -1.34
C LEU A 182 7.81 -16.81 0.18
N ASN A 183 7.84 -15.61 0.77
CA ASN A 183 7.97 -15.43 2.21
C ASN A 183 7.27 -14.15 2.66
N THR A 184 6.69 -14.18 3.87
CA THR A 184 6.11 -13.02 4.55
C THR A 184 6.74 -12.87 5.92
N GLU A 185 7.28 -11.69 6.21
CA GLU A 185 7.75 -11.33 7.54
C GLU A 185 6.80 -10.25 8.09
N ASP A 186 6.15 -10.52 9.22
CA ASP A 186 5.36 -9.51 9.94
C ASP A 186 6.32 -8.59 10.69
N LEU A 187 6.33 -7.33 10.29
CA LEU A 187 7.16 -6.31 10.90
C LEU A 187 6.42 -5.58 12.02
N PHE A 188 5.08 -5.59 12.00
CA PHE A 188 4.25 -4.78 12.87
C PHE A 188 4.39 -5.20 14.34
N ASP A 189 4.42 -6.52 14.60
CA ASP A 189 4.60 -7.07 15.94
C ASP A 189 5.91 -6.63 16.61
N ASN A 190 6.95 -6.34 15.81
CA ASN A 190 8.28 -5.99 16.30
C ASN A 190 8.52 -4.47 16.43
N ILE A 191 7.58 -3.65 15.94
CA ILE A 191 7.72 -2.20 15.77
C ILE A 191 6.74 -1.43 16.66
N MET A 192 5.79 -2.12 17.31
CA MET A 192 4.89 -1.47 18.25
C MET A 192 5.72 -0.70 19.30
N PRO A 193 5.60 0.64 19.37
CA PRO A 193 6.10 1.34 20.53
C PRO A 193 5.29 0.82 21.73
N GLU A 194 5.97 0.41 22.80
CA GLU A 194 5.34 0.40 24.12
C GLU A 194 4.75 1.79 24.28
N TYR A 195 3.42 1.90 24.21
CA TYR A 195 2.74 3.14 24.52
C TYR A 195 3.28 3.56 25.89
N GLN A 196 4.01 4.68 25.93
CA GLN A 196 4.24 5.37 27.18
C GLN A 196 2.85 5.62 27.75
N ASN A 197 2.52 4.85 28.78
CA ASN A 197 1.31 4.98 29.58
C ASN A 197 1.38 6.32 30.34
N ASN A 198 1.33 7.43 29.62
CA ASN A 198 0.89 8.68 30.17
C ASN A 198 -0.64 8.64 30.09
N ILE A 199 -1.23 7.88 31.03
CA ILE A 199 -2.65 8.02 31.36
C ILE A 199 -2.76 9.39 32.04
N GLU A 200 -2.79 10.46 31.25
CA GLU A 200 -3.51 11.64 31.70
C GLU A 200 -4.97 11.24 31.76
N GLN A 201 -5.52 11.20 32.97
CA GLN A 201 -6.94 10.99 33.23
C GLN A 201 -7.73 12.14 32.58
N VAL A 202 -8.01 12.03 31.29
CA VAL A 202 -8.99 12.88 30.62
C VAL A 202 -10.35 12.32 31.02
N ALA A 203 -11.02 13.06 31.92
CA ALA A 203 -12.37 12.77 32.38
C ALA A 203 -13.27 12.38 31.19
N GLU A 204 -13.92 11.23 31.29
CA GLU A 204 -14.94 10.77 30.36
C GLU A 204 -16.05 11.84 30.29
N LYS A 205 -16.03 12.64 29.23
CA LYS A 205 -17.26 13.29 28.76
C LYS A 205 -17.98 12.25 27.93
N GLU A 206 -19.11 11.78 28.43
CA GLU A 206 -20.07 10.96 27.68
C GLU A 206 -20.36 11.64 26.33
N ILE A 207 -19.76 11.10 25.25
CA ILE A 207 -20.15 11.48 23.89
C ILE A 207 -21.50 10.82 23.65
N LEU A 208 -22.58 11.58 23.85
CA LEU A 208 -23.91 11.24 23.37
C LEU A 208 -23.81 10.91 21.88
N LYS A 209 -23.90 9.61 21.55
CA LYS A 209 -23.97 9.15 20.16
C LYS A 209 -25.12 9.90 19.47
N PRO A 210 -24.86 10.66 18.40
CA PRO A 210 -25.93 11.37 17.72
C PRO A 210 -26.90 10.33 17.17
N ILE A 211 -28.18 10.46 17.51
CA ILE A 211 -29.25 9.67 16.90
C ILE A 211 -29.25 10.04 15.42
N LEU A 212 -28.69 9.16 14.59
CA LEU A 212 -28.64 9.33 13.14
C LEU A 212 -30.07 9.27 12.59
N LYS A 213 -30.71 10.43 12.44
CA LYS A 213 -31.96 10.54 11.68
C LYS A 213 -31.64 10.32 10.21
N LEU A 214 -32.30 9.33 9.61
CA LEU A 214 -32.23 9.11 8.16
C LEU A 214 -32.64 10.38 7.43
N SER A 215 -31.84 10.78 6.43
CA SER A 215 -32.22 11.85 5.51
C SER A 215 -33.52 11.49 4.78
N ASP A 216 -34.31 12.48 4.40
CA ASP A 216 -35.58 12.22 3.70
C ASP A 216 -35.36 11.53 2.35
N LYS A 217 -34.21 11.78 1.70
CA LYS A 217 -33.76 11.05 0.51
C LYS A 217 -33.49 9.57 0.80
N SER A 218 -32.94 9.24 1.96
CA SER A 218 -32.71 7.85 2.38
C SER A 218 -34.04 7.12 2.64
N LYS A 219 -35.00 7.78 3.30
CA LYS A 219 -36.36 7.23 3.52
C LYS A 219 -37.08 7.00 2.20
N GLN A 220 -36.99 7.94 1.26
CA GLN A 220 -37.59 7.83 -0.06
C GLN A 220 -37.02 6.64 -0.84
N ARG A 221 -35.70 6.45 -0.84
CA ARG A 221 -35.05 5.28 -1.47
C ARG A 221 -35.45 3.94 -0.86
N ILE A 222 -35.68 3.88 0.45
CA ILE A 222 -36.17 2.66 1.12
C ILE A 222 -37.60 2.37 0.66
N GLY A 223 -38.47 3.38 0.60
CA GLY A 223 -39.83 3.24 0.10
C GLY A 223 -39.89 2.80 -1.36
N GLU A 224 -39.08 3.40 -2.23
CA GLU A 224 -38.97 3.02 -3.65
C GLU A 224 -38.52 1.57 -3.82
N ARG A 225 -37.50 1.12 -3.06
CA ARG A 225 -37.04 -0.27 -3.08
C ARG A 225 -38.10 -1.25 -2.61
N TYR A 226 -38.86 -0.90 -1.57
CA TYR A 226 -39.95 -1.73 -1.06
C TYR A 226 -41.08 -1.87 -2.09
N ASN A 227 -41.48 -0.76 -2.73
CA ASN A 227 -42.50 -0.76 -3.78
C ASN A 227 -42.06 -1.55 -5.03
N LEU A 228 -40.79 -1.44 -5.43
CA LEU A 228 -40.22 -2.24 -6.53
C LEU A 228 -40.22 -3.74 -6.20
N SER A 229 -39.92 -4.12 -4.95
CA SER A 229 -39.97 -5.51 -4.50
C SER A 229 -41.39 -6.07 -4.42
N LEU A 230 -42.40 -5.25 -4.13
CA LEU A 230 -43.80 -5.67 -4.13
C LEU A 230 -44.31 -5.86 -5.56
N LYS A 231 -43.96 -4.94 -6.46
CA LYS A 231 -44.34 -5.02 -7.87
C LYS A 231 -43.75 -6.27 -8.54
N SER A 232 -42.46 -6.54 -8.32
CA SER A 232 -41.82 -7.76 -8.85
C SER A 232 -42.38 -9.06 -8.26
N LYS A 233 -42.88 -9.06 -7.02
CA LYS A 233 -43.56 -10.23 -6.44
C LYS A 233 -44.94 -10.46 -7.06
N ASN A 234 -45.70 -9.40 -7.31
CA ASN A 234 -47.02 -9.49 -7.94
C ASN A 234 -46.92 -9.93 -9.41
N ASP A 235 -45.97 -9.38 -10.18
CA ASP A 235 -45.74 -9.77 -11.58
C ASP A 235 -45.31 -11.25 -11.70
N ASN A 236 -44.63 -11.80 -10.69
CA ASN A 236 -44.26 -13.22 -10.62
C ASN A 236 -45.41 -14.14 -10.17
N LEU A 237 -46.43 -13.61 -9.49
CA LEU A 237 -47.63 -14.36 -9.08
C LEU A 237 -48.64 -14.43 -10.23
N GLU A 238 -48.79 -13.35 -11.01
CA GLU A 238 -49.67 -13.33 -12.18
C GLU A 238 -49.17 -14.24 -13.31
N ASN A 239 -47.85 -14.31 -13.54
CA ASN A 239 -47.26 -15.21 -14.53
C ASN A 239 -47.23 -16.71 -14.13
N LYS A 240 -47.60 -17.06 -12.89
CA LYS A 240 -47.72 -18.46 -12.44
C LYS A 240 -49.14 -19.01 -12.56
N ASN A 241 -50.13 -18.16 -12.80
CA ASN A 241 -51.53 -18.52 -12.90
C ASN A 241 -52.10 -18.40 -14.34
N ALA A 242 -51.22 -18.30 -15.34
CA ALA A 242 -51.53 -18.26 -16.77
C ALA A 242 -50.98 -19.50 -17.49
#